data_AF-A0A2E7NH68-F1
#
_entry.id   AF-A0A2E7NH68-F1
#
_cell.length_a   1.000
_cell.length_b   1.000
_cell.length_c   1.000
_cell.angle_alpha   90.00
_cell.angle_beta   90.00
_cell.angle_gamma   90.00
#
_symmetry.space_group_name_H-M   'P 1'
#
loop_
_entity.id
_entity.type
_entity.pdbx_description
1 polymer ?
#
loop_
_entity_poly.entity_id
_entity_poly.type
_entity_poly.pdbx_seq_one_letter_code
_entity_poly.pdbx_strand_id
1 'polypeptide(L)'
;MLLEQNIPASRLAAQAMIDKARAAFERGEKPAPAEEKPARRPPARSVEELHASMAAAVEAKAKKRRAERDKLAEKIKPYAGELSANQLAEKFGVSTGLVRKAAGENGIDLKVAPGHRHTHVGPTPEQLREMRAQAAGGASVADAARWIGVPRGTVGYWAKKYGVQFGRQP
;
A
#
# COMPACT_ATOMS: atom_id res chain seq x y z
N MET A 1 24.16 -16.54 -63.41
CA MET A 1 23.81 -16.80 -61.99
C MET A 1 22.49 -16.09 -61.72
N LEU A 2 21.37 -16.81 -61.73
CA LEU A 2 20.05 -16.26 -61.40
C LEU A 2 19.81 -16.53 -59.91
N LEU A 3 19.73 -15.47 -59.12
CA LEU A 3 19.32 -15.54 -57.71
C LEU A 3 17.84 -15.95 -57.68
N GLU A 4 17.57 -17.23 -57.45
CA GLU A 4 16.23 -17.69 -57.07
C GLU A 4 15.88 -17.03 -55.73
N GLN A 5 15.04 -16.00 -55.79
CA GLN A 5 14.46 -15.42 -54.59
C GLN A 5 13.50 -16.43 -54.00
N ASN A 6 13.91 -17.07 -52.90
CA ASN A 6 13.08 -17.92 -52.07
C ASN A 6 12.03 -17.04 -51.37
N ILE A 7 10.98 -16.65 -52.10
CA ILE A 7 9.86 -15.90 -51.55
C ILE A 7 9.08 -16.86 -50.65
N PRO A 8 8.94 -16.58 -49.34
CA PRO A 8 8.22 -17.48 -48.44
C PRO A 8 6.77 -17.61 -48.89
N ALA A 9 6.23 -18.83 -48.87
CA ALA A 9 4.88 -19.15 -49.34
C ALA A 9 3.78 -18.24 -48.73
N SER A 10 4.00 -17.74 -47.52
CA SER A 10 3.12 -16.77 -46.85
C SER A 10 3.00 -15.44 -47.60
N ARG A 11 4.08 -14.98 -48.25
CA ARG A 11 4.10 -13.74 -49.02
C ARG A 11 3.43 -13.90 -50.39
N LEU A 12 3.56 -15.07 -51.02
CA LEU A 12 2.82 -15.42 -52.23
C LEU A 12 1.31 -15.51 -51.95
N ALA A 13 0.92 -16.11 -50.83
CA ALA A 13 -0.47 -16.18 -50.40
C ALA A 13 -1.06 -14.80 -50.12
N ALA A 14 -0.32 -13.92 -49.45
CA ALA A 14 -0.74 -12.55 -49.19
C ALA A 14 -0.93 -11.75 -50.49
N GLN A 15 -0.01 -11.89 -51.44
CA GLN A 15 -0.11 -11.21 -52.73
C GLN A 15 -1.32 -11.68 -53.53
N ALA A 16 -1.58 -13.00 -53.57
CA ALA A 16 -2.76 -13.57 -54.23
C ALA A 16 -4.08 -13.08 -53.60
N MET A 17 -4.13 -12.86 -52.28
CA MET A 17 -5.30 -12.27 -51.63
C MET A 17 -5.52 -10.81 -52.03
N ILE A 18 -4.45 -10.03 -52.14
CA ILE A 18 -4.51 -8.62 -52.58
C ILE A 18 -4.99 -8.53 -54.03
N ASP A 19 -4.43 -9.36 -54.90
CA ASP A 19 -4.81 -9.38 -56.32
C ASP A 19 -6.26 -9.83 -56.52
N LYS A 20 -6.72 -10.83 -55.74
CA LYS A 20 -8.12 -11.27 -55.73
C LYS A 20 -9.07 -10.18 -55.24
N ALA A 21 -8.69 -9.43 -54.19
CA ALA A 21 -9.49 -8.31 -53.68
C ALA A 21 -9.58 -7.17 -54.71
N ARG A 22 -8.48 -6.88 -55.41
CA ARG A 22 -8.45 -5.88 -56.48
C ARG A 22 -9.32 -6.27 -57.66
N ALA A 23 -9.26 -7.52 -58.11
CA ALA A 23 -10.09 -8.05 -59.18
C ALA A 23 -11.59 -8.13 -58.81
N ALA A 24 -11.94 -8.29 -57.53
CA ALA A 24 -13.32 -8.21 -57.06
C ALA A 24 -13.84 -6.76 -57.09
N PHE A 25 -12.99 -5.79 -56.68
CA PHE A 25 -13.32 -4.37 -56.73
C PHE A 25 -13.55 -3.86 -58.16
N GLU A 26 -12.69 -4.24 -59.11
CA GLU A 26 -12.82 -3.85 -60.53
C GLU A 26 -14.08 -4.45 -61.19
N ARG A 27 -14.55 -5.62 -60.73
CA ARG A 27 -15.81 -6.23 -61.19
C ARG A 27 -17.06 -5.65 -60.53
N GLY A 28 -16.92 -4.65 -59.66
CA GLY A 28 -18.04 -4.04 -58.94
C GLY A 28 -18.70 -4.98 -57.92
N GLU A 29 -18.06 -6.11 -57.59
CA GLU A 29 -18.52 -7.00 -56.53
C GLU A 29 -18.29 -6.29 -55.20
N LYS A 30 -19.35 -5.67 -54.65
CA LYS A 30 -19.30 -5.17 -53.28
C LYS A 30 -18.92 -6.35 -52.38
N PRO A 31 -17.89 -6.21 -51.51
CA PRO A 31 -17.59 -7.25 -50.55
C PRO A 31 -18.86 -7.51 -49.74
N ALA A 32 -19.25 -8.78 -49.65
CA ALA A 32 -20.38 -9.18 -48.82
C ALA A 32 -20.21 -8.55 -47.43
N PRO A 33 -21.27 -7.99 -46.83
CA PRO A 33 -21.17 -7.45 -45.48
C PRO A 33 -20.63 -8.58 -44.61
N ALA A 34 -19.45 -8.36 -44.04
CA ALA A 34 -18.87 -9.29 -43.09
C ALA A 34 -19.95 -9.53 -42.04
N GLU A 35 -20.39 -10.78 -41.89
CA GLU A 35 -21.21 -11.19 -40.76
C GLU A 35 -20.41 -10.83 -39.50
N GLU A 36 -20.75 -9.67 -38.95
CA GLU A 36 -20.21 -9.15 -37.72
C GLU A 36 -20.71 -10.09 -36.63
N LYS A 37 -19.97 -11.18 -36.40
CA LYS A 37 -20.14 -12.00 -35.20
C LYS A 37 -20.20 -11.00 -34.05
N PRO A 38 -21.32 -10.92 -33.30
CA PRO A 38 -21.46 -9.91 -32.28
C PRO A 38 -20.29 -10.10 -31.32
N ALA A 39 -19.37 -9.14 -31.33
CA ALA A 39 -18.34 -9.04 -30.33
C ALA A 39 -19.10 -9.03 -29.01
N ARG A 40 -19.00 -10.12 -28.25
CA ARG A 40 -19.61 -10.23 -26.93
C ARG A 40 -19.02 -9.10 -26.10
N ARG A 41 -19.69 -7.94 -26.09
CA ARG A 41 -19.40 -6.88 -25.14
C ARG A 41 -19.55 -7.54 -23.78
N PRO A 42 -18.52 -7.55 -22.92
CA PRO A 42 -18.70 -8.06 -21.58
C PRO A 42 -19.86 -7.28 -20.95
N PRO A 43 -20.78 -7.96 -20.23
CA PRO A 43 -21.90 -7.28 -19.61
C PRO A 43 -21.37 -6.13 -18.75
N ALA A 44 -21.99 -4.96 -18.86
CA ALA A 44 -21.64 -3.82 -18.03
C ALA A 44 -21.81 -4.24 -16.56
N ARG A 45 -20.70 -4.43 -15.85
CA ARG A 45 -20.72 -4.67 -14.40
C ARG A 45 -21.46 -3.52 -13.75
N SER A 46 -22.33 -3.82 -12.80
CA SER A 46 -23.01 -2.77 -12.06
C SER A 46 -21.97 -1.92 -11.31
N VAL A 47 -22.30 -0.65 -11.03
CA VAL A 47 -21.43 0.24 -10.24
C VAL A 47 -21.10 -0.39 -8.88
N GLU A 48 -22.04 -1.14 -8.31
CA GLU A 48 -21.89 -1.89 -7.06
C GLU A 48 -20.87 -3.04 -7.19
N GLU A 49 -20.90 -3.80 -8.30
CA GLU A 49 -19.91 -4.84 -8.58
C GLU A 49 -18.51 -4.26 -8.83
N LEU A 50 -18.42 -3.09 -9.46
CA LEU A 50 -17.15 -2.37 -9.64
C LEU A 50 -16.58 -1.90 -8.30
N HIS A 51 -17.42 -1.31 -7.44
CA HIS A 51 -17.01 -0.88 -6.09
C HIS A 51 -16.60 -2.07 -5.22
N ALA A 52 -17.35 -3.19 -5.25
CA ALA A 52 -17.01 -4.40 -4.52
C ALA A 52 -15.70 -5.03 -5.04
N SER A 53 -15.48 -5.05 -6.36
CA SER A 53 -14.24 -5.53 -6.96
C SER A 53 -13.03 -4.66 -6.59
N MET A 54 -13.20 -3.33 -6.56
CA MET A 54 -12.17 -2.40 -6.11
C MET A 54 -11.88 -2.57 -4.61
N ALA A 55 -12.91 -2.70 -3.78
CA ALA A 55 -12.77 -2.93 -2.33
C ALA A 55 -11.98 -4.23 -2.06
N ALA A 56 -12.34 -5.34 -2.71
CA ALA A 56 -11.63 -6.60 -2.60
C ALA A 56 -10.16 -6.49 -3.06
N ALA A 57 -9.88 -5.75 -4.13
CA ALA A 57 -8.52 -5.51 -4.60
C ALA A 57 -7.69 -4.65 -3.61
N VAL A 58 -8.34 -3.67 -2.95
CA VAL A 58 -7.72 -2.85 -1.91
C VAL A 58 -7.39 -3.70 -0.67
N GLU A 59 -8.32 -4.55 -0.24
CA GLU A 59 -8.10 -5.47 0.89
C GLU A 59 -6.98 -6.47 0.61
N ALA A 60 -6.96 -7.08 -0.58
CA ALA A 60 -5.89 -7.99 -0.98
C ALA A 60 -4.52 -7.31 -0.99
N LYS A 61 -4.44 -6.07 -1.52
CA LYS A 61 -3.21 -5.26 -1.47
C LYS A 61 -2.82 -4.91 -0.04
N ALA A 62 -3.77 -4.59 0.83
CA ALA A 62 -3.52 -4.28 2.24
C ALA A 62 -2.96 -5.50 3.00
N LYS A 63 -3.52 -6.69 2.76
CA LYS A 63 -3.05 -7.95 3.35
C LYS A 63 -1.62 -8.27 2.92
N LYS A 64 -1.31 -8.12 1.62
CA LYS A 64 0.05 -8.28 1.10
C LYS A 64 1.03 -7.31 1.77
N ARG A 65 0.67 -6.03 1.86
CA ARG A 65 1.51 -5.00 2.51
C ARG A 65 1.68 -5.23 4.02
N ARG A 66 0.72 -5.84 4.72
CA ARG A 66 0.90 -6.29 6.13
C ARG A 66 1.95 -7.38 6.21
N ALA A 67 1.80 -8.44 5.42
CA ALA A 67 2.77 -9.56 5.42
C ALA A 67 4.20 -9.11 5.06
N GLU A 68 4.38 -8.18 4.12
CA GLU A 68 5.70 -7.61 3.80
C GLU A 68 6.30 -6.82 4.97
N ARG A 69 5.48 -6.10 5.74
CA ARG A 69 5.92 -5.37 6.93
C ARG A 69 6.29 -6.29 8.08
N ASP A 70 5.53 -7.36 8.30
CA ASP A 70 5.84 -8.34 9.34
C ASP A 70 7.16 -9.05 9.04
N LYS A 71 7.40 -9.41 7.77
CA LYS A 71 8.70 -9.93 7.32
C LYS A 71 9.84 -8.93 7.52
N LEU A 72 9.59 -7.63 7.28
CA LEU A 72 10.57 -6.60 7.56
C LEU A 72 10.82 -6.46 9.06
N ALA A 73 9.78 -6.56 9.88
CA ALA A 73 9.86 -6.53 11.34
C ALA A 73 10.82 -7.61 11.87
N GLU A 74 10.67 -8.86 11.41
CA GLU A 74 11.61 -9.94 11.79
C GLU A 74 13.07 -9.63 11.45
N LYS A 75 13.31 -8.96 10.31
CA LYS A 75 14.67 -8.58 9.88
C LYS A 75 15.25 -7.41 10.68
N ILE A 76 14.41 -6.51 11.18
CA ILE A 76 14.85 -5.33 11.95
C ILE A 76 14.92 -5.59 13.46
N LYS A 77 14.18 -6.57 14.00
CA LYS A 77 14.24 -7.01 15.41
C LYS A 77 15.67 -7.12 15.98
N PRO A 78 16.64 -7.76 15.30
CA PRO A 78 18.00 -7.90 15.85
C PRO A 78 18.77 -6.57 15.95
N TYR A 79 18.28 -5.50 15.31
CA TYR A 79 18.93 -4.18 15.31
C TYR A 79 18.18 -3.17 16.20
N ALA A 80 17.27 -3.65 17.05
CA ALA A 80 16.52 -2.82 17.98
C ALA A 80 17.48 -2.02 18.88
N GLY A 81 17.28 -0.71 18.99
CA GLY A 81 18.11 0.20 19.78
C GLY A 81 19.49 0.54 19.19
N GLU A 82 20.00 -0.25 18.24
CA GLU A 82 21.34 -0.07 17.66
C GLU A 82 21.32 0.86 16.44
N LEU A 83 20.36 0.64 15.54
CA LEU A 83 20.28 1.34 14.26
C LEU A 83 19.06 2.26 14.21
N SER A 84 19.25 3.41 13.56
CA SER A 84 18.16 4.33 13.30
C SER A 84 17.31 3.88 12.12
N ALA A 85 16.09 4.40 12.02
CA ALA A 85 15.20 4.13 10.89
C ALA A 85 15.83 4.45 9.53
N ASN A 86 16.73 5.44 9.47
CA ASN A 86 17.44 5.82 8.24
C ASN A 86 18.49 4.78 7.85
N GLN A 87 19.28 4.32 8.82
CA GLN A 87 20.29 3.28 8.58
C GLN A 87 19.67 1.93 8.21
N LEU A 88 18.55 1.58 8.83
CA LEU A 88 17.79 0.38 8.46
C LEU A 88 17.17 0.51 7.07
N ALA A 89 16.66 1.69 6.72
CA ALA A 89 16.12 1.98 5.40
C ALA A 89 17.19 1.80 4.31
N GLU A 90 18.39 2.34 4.52
CA GLU A 90 19.52 2.18 3.62
C GLU A 90 19.97 0.72 3.52
N LYS A 91 20.12 0.03 4.67
CA LYS A 91 20.58 -1.36 4.72
C LYS A 91 19.65 -2.33 4.00
N PHE A 92 18.34 -2.12 4.09
CA PHE A 92 17.33 -3.01 3.50
C PHE A 92 16.76 -2.48 2.18
N GLY A 93 17.20 -1.32 1.70
CA GLY A 93 16.70 -0.71 0.45
C GLY A 93 15.22 -0.34 0.51
N VAL A 94 14.71 0.03 1.69
CA VAL A 94 13.29 0.34 1.91
C VAL A 94 13.11 1.77 2.39
N SER A 95 11.89 2.31 2.26
CA SER A 95 11.60 3.65 2.80
C SER A 95 11.66 3.69 4.32
N THR A 96 12.13 4.81 4.87
CA THR A 96 12.16 5.08 6.32
C THR A 96 10.78 4.98 6.97
N GLY A 97 9.73 5.42 6.28
CA GLY A 97 8.34 5.28 6.74
C GLY A 97 7.91 3.83 6.88
N LEU A 98 8.34 2.93 5.99
CA LEU A 98 8.04 1.50 6.09
C LEU A 98 8.71 0.87 7.30
N VAL A 99 9.98 1.21 7.56
CA VAL A 99 10.73 0.74 8.74
C VAL A 99 10.05 1.23 10.02
N ARG A 100 9.74 2.52 10.13
CA ARG A 100 9.04 3.08 11.31
C ARG A 100 7.69 2.42 11.54
N LYS A 101 6.94 2.15 10.46
CA LYS A 101 5.63 1.51 10.56
C LYS A 101 5.74 0.05 10.98
N ALA A 102 6.66 -0.72 10.38
CA ALA A 102 6.93 -2.09 10.77
C ALA A 102 7.41 -2.18 12.23
N ALA A 103 8.33 -1.29 12.64
CA ALA A 103 8.83 -1.20 14.00
C ALA A 103 7.71 -0.81 14.99
N GLY A 104 6.91 0.22 14.69
CA GLY A 104 5.82 0.67 15.55
C GLY A 104 4.68 -0.34 15.70
N GLU A 105 4.32 -1.07 14.63
CA GLU A 105 3.30 -2.13 14.68
C GLU A 105 3.78 -3.36 15.45
N ASN A 106 5.10 -3.59 15.53
CA ASN A 106 5.70 -4.74 16.20
C ASN A 106 6.42 -4.40 17.52
N GLY A 107 6.30 -3.15 18.00
CA GLY A 107 6.90 -2.71 19.28
C GLY A 107 8.44 -2.70 19.31
N ILE A 108 9.09 -2.47 18.17
CA ILE A 108 10.56 -2.47 18.06
C ILE A 108 11.07 -1.04 18.29
N ASP A 109 11.88 -0.86 19.33
CA ASP A 109 12.52 0.42 19.61
C ASP A 109 13.69 0.65 18.66
N LEU A 110 13.68 1.78 17.95
CA LEU A 110 14.74 2.18 17.03
C LEU A 110 15.62 3.26 17.64
N LYS A 111 16.90 3.29 17.27
CA LYS A 111 17.78 4.38 17.68
C LYS A 111 17.29 5.70 17.10
N VAL A 112 17.08 6.69 17.96
CA VAL A 112 16.73 8.04 17.52
C VAL A 112 17.99 8.68 16.94
N ALA A 113 17.92 9.11 15.67
CA ALA A 113 19.03 9.82 15.04
C ALA A 113 19.25 11.17 15.75
N PRO A 114 20.51 11.55 16.08
CA PRO A 114 20.80 12.84 16.68
C PRO A 114 20.35 13.96 15.75
N GLY A 115 19.61 14.94 16.29
CA GLY A 115 19.06 16.07 15.52
C GLY A 115 17.61 15.91 15.05
N HIS A 116 17.05 14.69 15.08
CA HIS A 116 15.60 14.54 15.07
C HIS A 116 15.07 14.79 16.47
N ARG A 117 14.65 16.03 16.73
CA ARG A 117 13.81 16.35 17.89
C ARG A 117 12.69 15.32 17.92
N HIS A 118 12.53 14.66 19.05
CA HIS A 118 11.43 13.74 19.30
C HIS A 118 10.11 14.39 18.85
N THR A 119 9.65 14.08 17.64
CA THR A 119 8.25 14.24 17.29
C THR A 119 7.52 13.19 18.12
N HIS A 120 7.21 13.59 19.35
CA HIS A 120 6.39 12.87 20.34
C HIS A 120 6.67 11.36 20.40
N VAL A 121 7.63 10.95 21.23
CA VAL A 121 7.67 9.55 21.71
C VAL A 121 6.28 9.23 22.25
N GLY A 122 5.68 8.14 21.77
CA GLY A 122 4.40 7.67 22.29
C GLY A 122 4.57 7.17 23.73
N PRO A 123 3.47 7.02 24.48
CA PRO A 123 3.54 6.41 25.79
C PRO A 123 4.01 4.96 25.64
N THR A 124 4.84 4.48 26.57
CA THR A 124 5.07 3.04 26.69
C THR A 124 3.77 2.33 27.08
N PRO A 125 3.64 1.01 26.83
CA PRO A 125 2.44 0.27 27.22
C PRO A 125 2.11 0.37 28.72
N GLU A 126 3.12 0.42 29.58
CA GLU A 126 2.98 0.61 31.03
C GLU A 126 2.46 2.01 31.37
N GLN A 127 3.04 3.05 30.78
CA GLN A 127 2.58 4.43 30.95
C GLN A 127 1.12 4.58 30.51
N LEU A 128 0.72 3.90 29.43
CA LEU A 128 -0.67 3.94 28.97
C LEU A 128 -1.63 3.19 29.90
N ARG A 129 -1.21 2.07 30.50
CA ARG A 129 -1.99 1.37 31.54
C ARG A 129 -2.17 2.28 32.76
N GLU A 130 -1.10 2.90 33.20
CA GLU A 130 -1.11 3.81 34.33
C GLU A 130 -2.00 5.04 34.06
N MET A 131 -1.88 5.66 32.89
CA MET A 131 -2.76 6.76 32.47
C MET A 131 -4.24 6.37 32.56
N ARG A 132 -4.61 5.16 32.13
CA ARG A 132 -6.00 4.69 32.20
C ARG A 132 -6.46 4.46 33.63
N ALA A 133 -5.60 3.88 34.48
CA ALA A 133 -5.90 3.69 35.89
C ALA A 133 -6.13 5.03 36.61
N GLN A 134 -5.26 6.00 36.37
CA GLN A 134 -5.36 7.36 36.91
C GLN A 134 -6.63 8.07 36.40
N ALA A 135 -6.90 8.00 35.09
CA ALA A 135 -8.12 8.54 34.50
C ALA A 135 -9.40 7.92 35.09
N ALA A 136 -9.42 6.60 35.27
CA ALA A 136 -10.52 5.90 35.92
C ALA A 136 -10.69 6.28 37.40
N GLY A 137 -9.59 6.59 38.08
CA GLY A 137 -9.57 7.11 39.45
C GLY A 137 -9.94 8.59 39.58
N GLY A 138 -10.32 9.26 38.48
CA GLY A 138 -10.70 10.68 38.49
C GLY A 138 -9.52 11.65 38.58
N ALA A 139 -8.28 11.18 38.37
CA ALA A 139 -7.11 12.03 38.40
C ALA A 139 -7.16 13.10 37.30
N SER A 140 -6.53 14.24 37.54
CA SER A 140 -6.36 15.26 36.51
C SER A 140 -5.19 14.92 35.58
N VAL A 141 -5.15 15.55 34.39
CA VAL A 141 -3.99 15.48 33.48
C VAL A 141 -2.70 15.93 34.19
N ALA A 142 -2.79 16.87 35.13
CA ALA A 142 -1.64 17.34 35.89
C ALA A 142 -1.08 16.27 36.83
N ASP A 143 -1.95 15.51 37.50
CA ASP A 143 -1.53 14.47 38.44
C ASP A 143 -0.90 13.29 37.70
N ALA A 144 -1.53 12.85 36.61
CA ALA A 144 -0.97 11.82 35.74
C ALA A 144 0.39 12.23 35.15
N ALA A 145 0.56 13.50 34.78
CA ALA A 145 1.82 14.03 34.28
C ALA A 145 2.94 14.00 35.32
N ARG A 146 2.64 14.35 36.58
CA ARG A 146 3.61 14.25 37.67
C ARG A 146 4.00 12.80 37.95
N TRP A 147 3.02 11.90 37.96
CA TRP A 147 3.24 10.49 38.27
C TRP A 147 4.09 9.78 37.21
N ILE A 148 3.79 10.03 35.93
CA ILE A 148 4.48 9.41 34.79
C ILE A 148 5.83 10.11 34.50
N GLY A 149 6.05 11.30 35.08
CA GLY A 149 7.29 12.06 34.90
C GLY A 149 7.40 12.74 33.53
N VAL A 150 6.29 13.13 32.92
CA VAL A 150 6.24 13.74 31.58
C VAL A 150 5.50 15.08 31.58
N PRO A 151 5.78 15.98 30.61
CA PRO A 151 5.07 17.26 30.53
C PRO A 151 3.55 17.09 30.36
N ARG A 152 2.77 18.00 30.97
CA ARG A 152 1.29 18.01 30.89
C ARG A 152 0.77 17.99 29.44
N GLY A 153 1.42 18.75 28.55
CA GLY A 153 1.06 18.77 27.12
C GLY A 153 1.25 17.42 26.43
N THR A 154 2.27 16.65 26.84
CA THR A 154 2.53 15.29 26.34
C THR A 154 1.43 14.33 26.78
N VAL A 155 1.04 14.35 28.06
CA VAL A 155 -0.08 13.55 28.58
C VAL A 155 -1.38 13.94 27.89
N GLY A 156 -1.66 15.23 27.71
CA GLY A 156 -2.86 15.70 27.01
C GLY A 156 -2.92 15.23 25.55
N TYR A 157 -1.79 15.29 24.84
CA TYR A 157 -1.66 14.76 23.49
C TYR A 157 -1.89 13.23 23.45
N TRP A 158 -1.25 12.48 24.36
CA TRP A 158 -1.44 11.03 24.48
C TRP A 158 -2.89 10.69 24.82
N ALA A 159 -3.50 11.38 25.78
CA ALA A 159 -4.89 11.19 26.19
C ALA A 159 -5.85 11.35 25.00
N LYS A 160 -5.69 12.42 24.22
CA LYS A 160 -6.46 12.64 22.99
C LYS A 160 -6.22 11.55 21.94
N LYS A 161 -4.96 11.13 21.74
CA LYS A 161 -4.58 10.15 20.73
C LYS A 161 -5.05 8.73 21.04
N TYR A 162 -5.06 8.35 22.33
CA TYR A 162 -5.39 7.00 22.79
C TYR A 162 -6.75 6.90 23.50
N GLY A 163 -7.57 7.95 23.42
CA GLY A 163 -8.94 7.97 23.94
C GLY A 163 -9.05 7.90 25.46
N VAL A 164 -8.06 8.40 26.20
CA VAL A 164 -8.10 8.46 27.67
C VAL A 164 -8.71 9.80 28.09
N GLN A 165 -9.76 9.78 28.91
CA GLN A 165 -10.42 10.98 29.39
C GLN A 165 -10.05 11.22 30.86
N PHE A 166 -9.38 12.33 31.13
CA PHE A 166 -9.10 12.78 32.49
C PHE A 166 -10.13 13.83 32.89
N GLY A 167 -10.69 13.69 34.10
CA GLY A 167 -11.37 14.76 34.85
C GLY A 167 -12.20 15.76 34.05
N ARG A 168 -13.28 15.29 33.41
CA ARG A 168 -14.56 16.02 33.31
C ARG A 168 -15.67 14.97 33.24
N GLN A 169 -16.11 14.50 34.42
CA GLN A 169 -17.45 13.90 34.48
C GLN A 169 -18.47 15.01 34.18
N PRO A 170 -19.56 14.71 33.46
CA PRO A 170 -20.67 15.64 33.29
C PRO A 170 -21.23 16.09 34.64
#